data_AF-A0A452XQE1-F1
#
_entry.id   AF-A0A452XQE1-F1
#
_cell.length_a   1.000
_cell.length_b   1.000
_cell.length_c   1.000
_cell.angle_alpha   90.00
_cell.angle_beta   90.00
_cell.angle_gamma   90.00
#
_symmetry.space_group_name_H-M   'P 1'
#
loop_
_entity.id
_entity.type
_entity.pdbx_description
1 polymer ?
#
loop_
_entity_poly.entity_id
_entity_poly.type
_entity_poly.pdbx_seq_one_letter_code
_entity_poly.pdbx_strand_id
1 'polypeptide(L)'
;MNTMLSENAERRPSVLDNLQKQLDEAVLDMQLYGKALDVFEDDPATRGILHDHLLRTMGTPIVDKILFGLDKDNKLKNGMEFEDSEEQHVQLSTTERTFLAKDLPGQLSSKAQALVEALEGKRFDSFMDALRDTAEESGLLFKKLDERLEPLMLHSHRKDLIAQVSSETDPVSFLPKVVALLFLQVCFIVSFLK
;
A
#
# COMPACT_ATOMS: atom_id res chain seq x y z
N MET A 1 11.58 29.56 20.65
CA MET A 1 11.82 28.98 19.31
C MET A 1 12.66 27.71 19.37
N ASN A 2 13.67 27.57 20.26
CA ASN A 2 14.50 26.35 20.34
C ASN A 2 13.85 25.14 21.03
N THR A 3 12.91 25.33 21.96
CA THR A 3 12.24 24.21 22.67
C THR A 3 11.33 23.39 21.76
N MET A 4 10.54 24.04 20.89
CA MET A 4 9.65 23.34 19.95
C MET A 4 10.39 22.56 18.87
N LEU A 5 11.51 23.10 18.36
CA LEU A 5 12.36 22.37 17.42
C LEU A 5 13.00 21.13 18.07
N SER A 6 13.33 21.21 19.36
CA SER A 6 13.87 20.08 20.13
C SER A 6 12.81 18.99 20.36
N GLU A 7 11.60 19.37 20.75
CA GLU A 7 10.48 18.42 20.94
C GLU A 7 10.06 17.77 19.61
N ASN A 8 10.01 18.53 18.51
CA ASN A 8 9.72 17.99 17.19
C ASN A 8 10.82 17.03 16.69
N ALA A 9 12.09 17.28 17.03
CA ALA A 9 13.19 16.39 16.69
C ALA A 9 13.07 15.02 17.35
N GLU A 10 12.44 14.94 18.53
CA GLU A 10 12.16 13.68 19.23
C GLU A 10 10.91 12.95 18.69
N ARG A 11 9.91 13.70 18.18
CA ARG A 11 8.67 13.13 17.60
C ARG A 11 8.83 12.66 16.15
N ARG A 12 9.73 13.27 15.38
CA ARG A 12 9.90 12.95 13.96
C ARG A 12 10.26 11.48 13.68
N PRO A 13 11.19 10.84 14.42
CA PRO A 13 11.52 9.43 14.20
C PRO A 13 10.32 8.50 14.39
N SER A 14 9.44 8.77 15.36
CA SER A 14 8.27 7.90 15.59
C SER A 14 7.23 7.97 14.47
N VAL A 15 7.11 9.11 13.79
CA VAL A 15 6.25 9.26 12.61
C VAL A 15 6.75 8.40 11.46
N LEU A 16 8.05 8.49 11.13
CA LEU A 16 8.64 7.70 10.05
C LEU A 16 8.70 6.22 10.38
N ASP A 17 8.98 5.84 11.63
CA ASP A 17 8.97 4.44 12.07
C ASP A 17 7.56 3.83 12.00
N ASN A 18 6.51 4.58 12.37
CA ASN A 18 5.13 4.11 12.23
C ASN A 18 4.77 3.96 10.75
N LEU A 19 5.09 4.96 9.92
CA LEU A 19 4.87 4.90 8.48
C LEU A 19 5.59 3.69 7.85
N GLN A 20 6.85 3.43 8.22
CA GLN A 20 7.63 2.29 7.75
C GLN A 20 6.93 0.95 8.05
N LYS A 21 6.47 0.75 9.30
CA LYS A 21 5.80 -0.50 9.70
C LYS A 21 4.52 -0.72 8.89
N GLN A 22 3.71 0.32 8.73
CA GLN A 22 2.46 0.22 7.98
C GLN A 22 2.72 0.01 6.48
N LEU A 23 3.78 0.61 5.94
CA LEU A 23 4.16 0.47 4.53
C LEU A 23 4.69 -0.94 4.24
N ASP A 24 5.50 -1.51 5.13
CA ASP A 24 6.10 -2.83 4.95
C ASP A 24 5.06 -3.93 4.74
N GLU A 25 4.00 -3.94 5.56
CA GLU A 25 2.91 -4.91 5.45
C GLU A 25 2.11 -4.70 4.17
N ALA A 26 1.69 -3.46 3.91
CA ALA A 26 0.84 -3.13 2.77
C ALA A 26 1.54 -3.36 1.43
N VAL A 27 2.85 -3.06 1.32
CA VAL A 27 3.64 -3.28 0.10
C VAL A 27 3.83 -4.76 -0.18
N LEU A 28 4.06 -5.58 0.84
CA LEU A 28 4.20 -7.02 0.66
C LEU A 28 2.90 -7.66 0.17
N ASP A 29 1.77 -7.31 0.78
CA ASP A 29 0.44 -7.77 0.34
C ASP A 29 0.18 -7.33 -1.10
N MET A 30 0.47 -6.06 -1.42
CA MET A 30 0.27 -5.52 -2.76
C MET A 30 1.14 -6.23 -3.81
N GLN A 31 2.40 -6.55 -3.50
CA GLN A 31 3.28 -7.34 -4.37
C GLN A 31 2.75 -8.77 -4.58
N LEU A 32 2.25 -9.41 -3.51
CA LEU A 32 1.68 -10.75 -3.58
C LEU A 32 0.46 -10.79 -4.49
N TYR A 33 -0.46 -9.82 -4.33
CA TYR A 33 -1.61 -9.69 -5.21
C TYR A 33 -1.23 -9.35 -6.64
N GLY A 34 -0.25 -8.45 -6.84
CA GLY A 34 0.29 -8.13 -8.15
C GLY A 34 0.80 -9.37 -8.89
N LYS A 35 1.57 -10.23 -8.20
CA LYS A 35 2.05 -11.50 -8.77
C LYS A 35 0.90 -12.46 -9.11
N ALA A 36 -0.17 -12.49 -8.32
CA ALA A 36 -1.33 -13.32 -8.63
C ALA A 36 -2.04 -12.91 -9.94
N LEU A 37 -1.86 -11.67 -10.40
CA LEU A 37 -2.42 -11.20 -11.67
C LEU A 37 -1.73 -11.81 -12.90
N ASP A 38 -0.56 -12.41 -12.73
CA ASP A 38 0.15 -13.11 -13.82
C ASP A 38 -0.58 -14.39 -14.26
N VAL A 39 -1.49 -14.92 -13.43
CA VAL A 39 -2.39 -16.01 -13.82
C VAL A 39 -3.30 -15.61 -15.00
N PHE A 40 -3.53 -14.32 -15.18
CA PHE A 40 -4.37 -13.76 -16.25
C PHE A 40 -3.55 -13.16 -17.40
N GLU A 41 -2.30 -13.56 -17.59
CA GLU A 41 -1.45 -13.11 -18.70
C GLU A 41 -2.11 -13.29 -20.08
N ASP A 42 -2.82 -14.41 -20.28
CA ASP A 42 -3.52 -14.73 -21.52
C ASP A 42 -4.93 -14.09 -21.62
N ASP A 43 -5.38 -13.38 -20.59
CA ASP A 43 -6.63 -12.61 -20.56
C ASP A 43 -6.38 -11.14 -20.16
N PRO A 44 -5.91 -10.30 -21.11
CA PRO A 44 -5.60 -8.90 -20.84
C PRO A 44 -6.79 -8.07 -20.35
N ALA A 45 -8.02 -8.46 -20.73
CA ALA A 45 -9.22 -7.74 -20.31
C ALA A 45 -9.47 -7.93 -18.81
N THR A 46 -9.47 -9.17 -18.33
CA THR A 46 -9.60 -9.47 -16.90
C THR A 46 -8.40 -8.94 -16.12
N ARG A 47 -7.17 -9.13 -16.63
CA ARG A 47 -5.96 -8.60 -15.99
C ARG A 47 -6.02 -7.08 -15.80
N GLY A 48 -6.48 -6.34 -16.81
CA GLY A 48 -6.64 -4.88 -16.73
C GLY A 48 -7.67 -4.43 -15.68
N ILE A 49 -8.79 -5.14 -15.57
CA ILE A 49 -9.82 -4.87 -14.54
C ILE A 49 -9.25 -5.12 -13.13
N LEU A 50 -8.52 -6.21 -12.95
CA LEU A 50 -7.95 -6.57 -11.66
C LEU A 50 -6.81 -5.63 -11.24
N HIS A 51 -5.99 -5.15 -12.19
CA HIS A 51 -5.00 -4.10 -11.93
C HIS A 51 -5.66 -2.80 -11.44
N ASP A 52 -6.69 -2.30 -12.13
CA ASP A 52 -7.43 -1.11 -11.70
C ASP A 52 -8.08 -1.32 -10.33
N HIS A 53 -8.66 -2.49 -10.07
CA HIS A 53 -9.24 -2.82 -8.78
C HIS A 53 -8.18 -2.84 -7.66
N LEU A 54 -7.03 -3.47 -7.89
CA LEU A 54 -5.94 -3.53 -6.91
C LEU A 54 -5.42 -2.14 -6.56
N LEU A 55 -5.24 -1.26 -7.55
CA LEU A 55 -4.84 0.13 -7.32
C LEU A 55 -5.90 0.91 -6.53
N ARG A 56 -7.19 0.77 -6.87
CA ARG A 56 -8.26 1.46 -6.14
C ARG A 56 -8.38 0.99 -4.69
N THR A 57 -8.34 -0.32 -4.47
CA THR A 57 -8.61 -0.93 -3.16
C THR A 57 -7.40 -0.92 -2.23
N MET A 58 -6.20 -1.18 -2.75
CA MET A 58 -4.95 -1.25 -1.97
C MET A 58 -4.02 -0.06 -2.22
N GLY A 59 -3.88 0.36 -3.48
CA GLY A 59 -2.99 1.49 -3.84
C GLY A 59 -3.43 2.81 -3.21
N THR A 60 -4.72 3.15 -3.25
CA THR A 60 -5.24 4.40 -2.70
C THR A 60 -4.90 4.60 -1.22
N PRO A 61 -5.26 3.67 -0.30
CA PRO A 61 -4.92 3.86 1.12
C PRO A 61 -3.40 3.88 1.38
N ILE A 62 -2.58 3.21 0.55
CA ILE A 62 -1.12 3.29 0.65
C ILE A 62 -0.64 4.70 0.31
N VAL A 63 -1.10 5.27 -0.81
CA VAL A 63 -0.73 6.63 -1.23
C VAL A 63 -1.17 7.66 -0.20
N ASP A 64 -2.41 7.55 0.28
CA ASP A 64 -2.94 8.48 1.29
C ASP A 64 -2.07 8.46 2.57
N LYS A 65 -1.74 7.26 3.06
CA LYS A 65 -0.86 7.09 4.24
C LYS A 65 0.53 7.69 4.03
N ILE A 66 1.14 7.46 2.87
CA ILE A 66 2.45 8.04 2.54
C ILE A 66 2.37 9.56 2.52
N LEU A 67 1.40 10.14 1.79
CA LEU A 67 1.29 11.58 1.67
C LEU A 67 1.05 12.25 3.03
N PHE A 68 0.16 11.70 3.86
CA PHE A 68 -0.06 12.21 5.22
C PHE A 68 1.19 12.08 6.10
N GLY A 69 1.86 10.93 6.08
CA GLY A 69 3.05 10.70 6.89
C GLY A 69 4.22 11.62 6.50
N LEU A 70 4.42 11.84 5.19
CA LEU A 70 5.46 12.73 4.68
C LEU A 70 5.12 14.21 4.92
N ASP A 71 3.87 14.61 4.79
CA ASP A 71 3.41 15.97 5.13
C ASP A 71 3.64 16.26 6.63
N LYS A 72 3.30 15.30 7.50
CA LYS A 72 3.56 15.41 8.95
C LYS A 72 5.06 15.55 9.23
N ASP A 73 5.91 14.73 8.61
CA ASP A 73 7.37 14.83 8.73
C ASP A 73 7.90 16.20 8.26
N ASN A 74 7.41 16.70 7.12
CA ASN A 74 7.78 18.01 6.57
C ASN A 74 7.40 19.17 7.51
N LYS A 75 6.18 19.15 8.06
CA LYS A 75 5.69 20.15 9.03
C LYS A 75 6.53 20.15 10.31
N LEU A 76 6.84 18.97 10.84
CA LEU A 76 7.70 18.82 12.03
C LEU A 76 9.11 19.35 11.76
N LYS A 77 9.69 19.08 10.58
CA LYS A 77 10.98 19.63 10.14
C LYS A 77 10.99 21.15 10.09
N ASN A 78 9.88 21.77 9.71
CA ASN A 78 9.73 23.22 9.61
C ASN A 78 9.32 23.90 10.93
N GLY A 79 9.22 23.14 12.03
CA GLY A 79 8.87 23.67 13.35
C GLY A 79 7.40 24.04 13.51
N MET A 80 6.52 23.50 12.67
CA MET A 80 5.07 23.67 12.79
C MET A 80 4.52 22.65 13.80
N GLU A 81 3.53 23.06 14.60
CA GLU A 81 2.76 22.12 15.40
C GLU A 81 1.82 21.33 14.51
N PHE A 82 1.69 20.04 14.79
CA PHE A 82 0.70 19.16 14.18
C PHE A 82 -0.14 18.61 15.31
N GLU A 83 -1.45 18.85 15.29
CA GLU A 83 -2.34 18.17 16.21
C GLU A 83 -2.32 16.68 15.86
N ASP A 84 -2.04 15.83 16.84
CA ASP A 84 -2.35 14.39 16.76
C ASP A 84 -3.88 14.22 16.78
N SER A 85 -4.56 14.82 15.80
CA SER A 85 -5.92 14.45 15.47
C SER A 85 -5.82 13.00 15.04
N GLU A 86 -6.47 12.13 15.84
CA GLU A 86 -6.59 10.70 15.63
C GLU A 86 -6.72 10.43 14.14
N GLU A 87 -5.87 9.54 13.62
CA GLU A 87 -5.79 9.06 12.24
C GLU A 87 -7.16 9.14 11.54
N GLN A 88 -7.48 10.32 10.99
CA GLN A 88 -8.72 10.49 10.27
C GLN A 88 -8.48 9.73 8.98
N HIS A 89 -9.00 8.51 8.94
CA HIS A 89 -9.14 7.65 7.76
C HIS A 89 -10.06 8.29 6.71
N VAL A 90 -9.86 9.57 6.41
CA VAL A 90 -10.52 10.28 5.32
C VAL A 90 -9.70 9.96 4.09
N GLN A 91 -10.27 9.13 3.23
CA GLN A 91 -9.72 8.86 1.91
C GLN A 91 -9.58 10.18 1.16
N LEU A 92 -8.38 10.46 0.66
CA LEU A 92 -8.11 11.69 -0.06
C LEU A 92 -8.69 11.64 -1.47
N SER A 93 -9.29 12.75 -1.89
CA SER A 93 -9.57 13.00 -3.30
C SER A 93 -8.27 13.15 -4.08
N THR A 94 -8.33 12.92 -5.40
CA THR A 94 -7.17 13.09 -6.28
C THR A 94 -6.60 14.52 -6.22
N THR A 95 -7.46 15.53 -6.03
CA THR A 95 -7.06 16.92 -5.87
C THR A 95 -6.27 17.14 -4.58
N GLU A 96 -6.73 16.59 -3.46
CA GLU A 96 -6.04 16.70 -2.17
C GLU A 96 -4.69 15.97 -2.20
N ARG A 97 -4.64 14.77 -2.79
CA ARG A 97 -3.36 14.04 -3.00
C ARG A 97 -2.37 14.86 -3.80
N THR A 98 -2.83 15.48 -4.90
CA THR A 98 -1.99 16.33 -5.75
C THR A 98 -1.49 17.57 -5.00
N PHE A 99 -2.33 18.15 -4.14
CA PHE A 99 -1.95 19.31 -3.32
C PHE A 99 -0.86 18.93 -2.31
N LEU A 100 -1.06 17.86 -1.54
CA LEU A 100 -0.07 17.37 -0.57
C LEU A 100 1.25 17.01 -1.26
N ALA A 101 1.19 16.30 -2.39
CA ALA A 101 2.39 15.93 -3.14
C ALA A 101 3.21 17.15 -3.59
N LYS A 102 2.55 18.25 -3.97
CA LYS A 102 3.22 19.49 -4.39
C LYS A 102 3.87 20.24 -3.24
N ASP A 103 3.30 20.17 -2.03
CA ASP A 103 3.80 20.88 -0.85
C ASP A 103 5.06 20.23 -0.24
N LEU A 104 5.35 18.97 -0.61
CA LEU A 104 6.57 18.28 -0.22
C LEU A 104 7.83 18.97 -0.79
N PRO A 105 8.98 18.89 -0.10
CA PRO A 105 10.19 19.59 -0.49
C PRO A 105 10.97 18.88 -1.61
N GLY A 106 11.57 19.66 -2.51
CA GLY A 106 12.62 19.17 -3.42
C GLY A 106 12.18 18.05 -4.38
N GLN A 107 13.02 17.04 -4.54
CA GLN A 107 12.76 15.88 -5.42
C GLN A 107 11.62 15.01 -4.91
N LEU A 108 11.36 14.99 -3.60
CA LEU A 108 10.23 14.26 -3.03
C LEU A 108 8.89 14.75 -3.59
N SER A 109 8.77 16.05 -3.89
CA SER A 109 7.60 16.65 -4.54
C SER A 109 7.30 16.02 -5.91
N SER A 110 8.32 15.87 -6.75
CA SER A 110 8.14 15.34 -8.10
C SER A 110 7.88 13.83 -8.08
N LYS A 111 8.53 13.09 -7.17
CA LYS A 111 8.28 11.66 -6.98
C LYS A 111 6.86 11.39 -6.45
N ALA A 112 6.42 12.14 -5.45
CA ALA A 112 5.07 12.02 -4.92
C ALA A 112 3.99 12.37 -5.96
N GLN A 113 4.22 13.38 -6.81
CA GLN A 113 3.31 13.69 -7.92
C GLN A 113 3.23 12.54 -8.94
N ALA A 114 4.39 11.97 -9.31
CA ALA A 114 4.41 10.80 -10.20
C ALA A 114 3.69 9.59 -9.59
N LEU A 115 3.78 9.39 -8.28
CA LEU A 115 3.02 8.36 -7.56
C LEU A 115 1.51 8.59 -7.65
N VAL A 116 1.05 9.84 -7.45
CA VAL A 116 -0.37 10.19 -7.59
C VAL A 116 -0.86 9.96 -9.03
N GLU A 117 -0.07 10.32 -10.03
CA GLU A 117 -0.39 10.05 -11.44
C GLU A 117 -0.43 8.55 -11.75
N ALA A 118 0.53 7.78 -11.22
CA ALA A 118 0.61 6.34 -11.45
C ALA A 118 -0.56 5.58 -10.81
N LEU A 119 -1.07 6.04 -9.66
CA LEU A 119 -2.26 5.49 -9.01
C LEU A 119 -3.50 5.58 -9.93
N GLU A 120 -3.62 6.66 -10.72
CA GLU A 120 -4.72 6.85 -11.68
C GLU A 120 -4.46 6.15 -13.03
N GLY A 121 -3.20 5.78 -13.31
CA GLY A 121 -2.73 5.25 -14.60
C GLY A 121 -3.09 3.79 -14.91
N LYS A 122 -3.80 3.09 -14.01
CA LYS A 122 -4.27 1.68 -14.15
C LYS A 122 -3.17 0.64 -14.40
N ARG A 123 -1.90 1.00 -14.24
CA ARG A 123 -0.75 0.12 -14.46
C ARG A 123 -0.04 -0.13 -13.15
N PHE A 124 -0.15 -1.36 -12.66
CA PHE A 124 0.45 -1.76 -11.40
C PHE A 124 1.97 -1.60 -11.38
N ASP A 125 2.68 -2.03 -12.42
CA ASP A 125 4.14 -1.92 -12.45
C ASP A 125 4.60 -0.45 -12.36
N SER A 126 3.96 0.43 -13.13
CA SER A 126 4.24 1.87 -13.09
C SER A 126 3.94 2.48 -11.71
N PHE A 127 2.87 2.02 -11.04
CA PHE A 127 2.57 2.40 -9.68
C PHE A 127 3.64 1.92 -8.69
N MET A 128 4.08 0.67 -8.80
CA MET A 128 5.07 0.07 -7.90
C MET A 128 6.45 0.72 -8.03
N ASP A 129 6.84 1.10 -9.25
CA ASP A 129 8.06 1.84 -9.50
C ASP A 129 7.99 3.24 -8.89
N ALA A 130 6.88 3.98 -9.11
CA ALA A 130 6.70 5.30 -8.51
C ALA A 130 6.61 5.26 -6.98
N LEU A 131 6.02 4.20 -6.43
CA LEU A 131 5.92 3.97 -4.98
C LEU A 131 7.30 3.71 -4.37
N ARG A 132 8.11 2.86 -5.01
CA ARG A 132 9.49 2.61 -4.63
C ARG A 132 10.32 3.89 -4.65
N ASP A 133 10.28 4.62 -5.76
CA ASP A 133 11.02 5.87 -5.91
C ASP A 133 10.66 6.90 -4.81
N THR A 134 9.38 6.99 -4.46
CA THR A 134 8.90 7.90 -3.40
C THR A 134 9.35 7.44 -2.01
N ALA A 135 9.29 6.13 -1.73
CA ALA A 135 9.79 5.56 -0.48
C ALA A 135 11.30 5.79 -0.32
N GLU A 136 12.08 5.52 -1.37
CA GLU A 136 13.54 5.69 -1.34
C GLU A 136 13.94 7.16 -1.16
N GLU A 137 13.29 8.08 -1.87
CA GLU A 137 13.53 9.53 -1.73
C GLU A 137 13.14 10.05 -0.33
N SER A 138 12.16 9.43 0.33
CA SER A 138 11.78 9.77 1.71
C SER A 138 12.65 9.11 2.78
N GLY A 139 13.61 8.25 2.40
CA GLY A 139 14.46 7.49 3.31
C GLY A 139 13.77 6.29 3.95
N LEU A 140 12.60 5.89 3.44
CA LEU A 140 11.91 4.68 3.83
C LEU A 140 12.50 3.48 3.08
N LEU A 141 12.49 2.32 3.73
CA LEU A 141 12.87 1.06 3.12
C LEU A 141 11.71 0.52 2.30
N PHE A 142 11.98 0.08 1.07
CA PHE A 142 10.98 -0.57 0.24
C PHE A 142 11.13 -2.09 0.30
N LYS A 143 10.32 -2.73 1.15
CA LYS A 143 10.36 -4.18 1.33
C LYS A 143 9.97 -4.91 0.05
N LYS A 144 10.73 -5.96 -0.28
CA LYS A 144 10.50 -6.79 -1.46
C LYS A 144 10.00 -8.17 -1.02
N LEU A 145 8.99 -8.67 -1.71
CA LEU A 145 8.50 -10.03 -1.63
C LEU A 145 9.58 -10.96 -2.20
N ASP A 146 10.13 -11.80 -1.34
CA ASP A 146 11.09 -12.82 -1.72
C ASP A 146 10.44 -14.21 -1.79
N GLU A 147 11.15 -15.15 -2.42
CA GLU A 147 10.69 -16.53 -2.64
C GLU A 147 10.41 -17.30 -1.34
N ARG A 148 10.95 -16.83 -0.20
CA ARG A 148 10.74 -17.46 1.11
C ARG A 148 9.51 -16.90 1.82
N LEU A 149 9.24 -15.60 1.68
CA LEU A 149 8.11 -14.91 2.29
C LEU A 149 6.79 -15.23 1.59
N GLU A 150 6.81 -15.33 0.26
CA GLU A 150 5.62 -15.61 -0.54
C GLU A 150 4.83 -16.86 -0.08
N PRO A 151 5.43 -18.07 0.04
CA PRO A 151 4.69 -19.24 0.49
C PRO A 151 4.21 -19.11 1.94
N LEU A 152 4.93 -18.38 2.80
CA LEU A 152 4.53 -18.12 4.19
C LEU A 152 3.28 -17.23 4.25
N MET A 153 3.26 -16.15 3.47
CA MET A 153 2.11 -15.25 3.39
C MET A 153 0.89 -15.95 2.80
N LEU A 154 1.06 -16.70 1.70
CA LEU A 154 -0.01 -17.51 1.11
C LEU A 154 -0.59 -18.53 2.11
N HIS A 155 0.27 -19.16 2.90
CA HIS A 155 -0.18 -20.08 3.95
C HIS A 155 -0.98 -19.35 5.04
N SER A 156 -0.53 -18.17 5.47
CA SER A 156 -1.25 -17.34 6.43
C SER A 156 -2.62 -16.94 5.90
N HIS A 157 -2.69 -16.34 4.70
CA HIS A 157 -3.95 -15.94 4.07
C HIS A 157 -4.91 -17.11 3.90
N ARG A 158 -4.41 -18.29 3.49
CA ARG A 158 -5.24 -19.49 3.39
C ARG A 158 -5.83 -19.88 4.74
N LYS A 159 -5.01 -19.87 5.80
CA LYS A 159 -5.46 -20.19 7.16
C LYS A 159 -6.53 -19.19 7.62
N ASP A 160 -6.32 -17.90 7.39
CA ASP A 160 -7.26 -16.85 7.77
C ASP A 160 -8.57 -16.96 7.00
N LEU A 161 -8.50 -17.25 5.71
CA LEU A 161 -9.68 -17.43 4.87
C LEU A 161 -10.48 -18.68 5.26
N ILE A 162 -9.82 -19.79 5.62
CA ILE A 162 -10.49 -20.97 6.18
C ILE A 162 -11.22 -20.61 7.47
N ALA A 163 -10.58 -19.84 8.36
CA ALA A 163 -11.21 -19.40 9.60
C ALA A 163 -12.44 -18.52 9.32
N GLN A 164 -12.33 -17.56 8.40
CA GLN A 164 -13.44 -16.70 7.98
C GLN A 164 -14.59 -17.47 7.35
N VAL A 165 -14.31 -18.45 6.49
CA VAL A 165 -15.34 -19.32 5.89
C VAL A 165 -16.02 -20.17 6.96
N SER A 166 -15.26 -20.67 7.94
CA SER A 166 -15.80 -21.54 9.00
C SER A 166 -16.71 -20.81 9.98
N SER A 167 -16.51 -19.50 10.17
CA SER A 167 -17.32 -18.66 11.06
C SER A 167 -18.40 -17.84 10.35
N GLU A 168 -18.39 -17.79 9.01
CA GLU A 168 -19.35 -17.01 8.25
C GLU A 168 -20.71 -17.71 8.22
N THR A 169 -21.76 -16.94 8.54
CA THR A 169 -23.14 -17.42 8.57
C THR A 169 -24.03 -16.74 7.54
N ASP A 170 -23.60 -15.58 7.01
CA ASP A 170 -24.30 -14.90 5.93
C ASP A 170 -23.95 -15.53 4.57
N PRO A 171 -24.92 -16.11 3.85
CA PRO A 171 -24.66 -16.75 2.56
C PRO A 171 -24.13 -15.78 1.49
N VAL A 172 -24.45 -14.48 1.57
CA VAL A 172 -23.97 -13.47 0.62
C VAL A 172 -22.47 -13.23 0.81
N SER A 173 -22.02 -13.09 2.06
CA SER A 173 -20.60 -12.92 2.42
C SER A 173 -19.80 -14.22 2.35
N PHE A 174 -20.46 -15.38 2.48
CA PHE A 174 -19.84 -16.71 2.40
C PHE A 174 -19.31 -17.03 1.01
N LEU A 175 -20.10 -16.79 -0.03
CA LEU A 175 -19.77 -17.14 -1.41
C LEU A 175 -18.42 -16.56 -1.89
N PRO A 176 -18.15 -15.24 -1.80
CA PRO A 176 -16.88 -14.69 -2.27
C PRO A 176 -15.67 -15.25 -1.51
N LYS A 177 -15.81 -15.55 -0.21
CA LYS A 177 -14.74 -16.14 0.61
C LYS A 177 -14.41 -17.56 0.17
N VAL A 178 -15.42 -18.38 -0.12
CA VAL A 178 -15.21 -19.73 -0.66
C VAL A 178 -14.60 -19.69 -2.06
N VAL A 179 -15.04 -18.78 -2.93
CA VAL A 179 -14.47 -18.62 -4.26
C VAL A 179 -12.99 -18.22 -4.18
N ALA A 180 -12.63 -17.28 -3.29
CA ALA A 180 -11.24 -16.91 -3.05
C ALA A 180 -10.40 -18.11 -2.54
N LEU A 181 -10.96 -18.95 -1.67
CA LEU A 181 -10.28 -20.13 -1.14
C LEU A 181 -10.03 -21.19 -2.22
N LEU A 182 -11.02 -21.42 -3.09
CA LEU A 182 -10.88 -22.30 -4.25
C LEU A 182 -9.84 -21.76 -5.24
N PHE A 183 -9.85 -20.45 -5.50
CA PHE A 183 -8.87 -19.81 -6.37
C PHE A 183 -7.44 -20.00 -5.83
N LEU A 184 -7.21 -19.71 -4.54
CA LEU A 184 -5.91 -19.93 -3.90
C LEU A 184 -5.47 -21.40 -4.02
N GLN A 185 -6.39 -22.35 -3.87
CA GLN A 185 -6.07 -23.77 -3.97
C GLN A 185 -5.70 -24.20 -5.39
N VAL A 186 -6.39 -23.67 -6.41
CA VAL A 186 -6.08 -23.95 -7.82
C VAL A 186 -4.76 -23.29 -8.24
N CYS A 187 -4.53 -22.02 -7.88
CA CYS A 187 -3.29 -21.30 -8.19
C CYS A 187 -2.07 -21.97 -7.55
N PHE A 188 -2.19 -22.46 -6.31
CA PHE A 188 -1.09 -23.19 -5.65
C PHE A 188 -0.72 -24.48 -6.40
N ILE A 189 -1.71 -25.16 -6.99
CA ILE A 189 -1.49 -26.38 -7.79
C ILE A 189 -0.82 -26.03 -9.12
N VAL A 190 -1.27 -24.96 -9.79
CA VAL A 190 -0.70 -24.52 -11.08
C VAL A 190 0.74 -24.05 -10.93
N SER A 191 1.07 -23.32 -9.86
CA SER A 191 2.45 -22.89 -9.56
C SER A 191 3.41 -24.03 -9.21
N PHE A 192 2.89 -25.21 -8.85
CA PHE A 192 3.69 -26.43 -8.62
C PHE A 192 3.88 -27.29 -9.88
N LEU A 193 3.11 -27.03 -10.94
CA LEU A 193 3.13 -27.78 -12.20
C LEU A 193 3.90 -27.08 -13.32
N LYS A 194 4.24 -25.79 -13.15
CA LYS A 194 5.21 -25.05 -13.99
C LYS A 194 6.59 -25.13 -13.35
#